data_AF-A0A527U988-F1
#
_entry.id   AF-A0A527U988-F1
#
_cell.length_a   1.000
_cell.length_b   1.000
_cell.length_c   1.000
_cell.angle_alpha   90.00
_cell.angle_beta   90.00
_cell.angle_gamma   90.00
#
_symmetry.space_group_name_H-M   'P 1'
#
loop_
_entity.id
_entity.type
_entity.pdbx_description
1 polymer ?
#
loop_
_entity_poly.entity_id
_entity_poly.type
_entity_poly.pdbx_seq_one_letter_code
_entity_poly.pdbx_strand_id
1 'polypeptide(L)'
;MEVHDRRDVLDVRNAIVSNSSFDDVNMSNSEFHNVNLSVAKIHRANLANAKVEDANPSNAYFTNVNMSNVKIENAQVAGMMINGISLGDLLQAYETAKTAGGN
;
A
#
# COMPACT_ATOMS: atom_id res chain seq x y z
N MET A 1 -9.59 -9.19 -15.22
CA MET A 1 -9.66 -10.52 -14.56
C MET A 1 -10.37 -10.32 -13.24
N GLU A 2 -11.22 -11.25 -12.84
CA GLU A 2 -11.86 -11.22 -11.52
C GLU A 2 -11.41 -12.43 -10.71
N VAL A 3 -11.24 -12.24 -9.41
CA VAL A 3 -10.80 -13.27 -8.46
C VAL A 3 -11.69 -13.17 -7.23
N HIS A 4 -12.55 -14.17 -7.02
CA HIS A 4 -13.54 -14.19 -5.94
C HIS A 4 -13.34 -15.44 -5.07
N ASP A 5 -13.54 -15.30 -3.75
CA ASP A 5 -13.55 -16.38 -2.75
C ASP A 5 -12.33 -17.32 -2.76
N ARG A 6 -11.17 -16.83 -3.21
CA ARG A 6 -9.93 -17.62 -3.26
C ARG A 6 -9.21 -17.59 -1.92
N ARG A 7 -8.70 -18.76 -1.52
CA ARG A 7 -7.87 -18.95 -0.31
C ARG A 7 -6.43 -19.37 -0.63
N ASP A 8 -6.12 -19.49 -1.91
CA ASP A 8 -4.80 -19.87 -2.39
C ASP A 8 -3.87 -18.65 -2.43
N VAL A 9 -2.56 -18.90 -2.38
CA VAL A 9 -1.56 -17.85 -2.67
C VAL A 9 -1.66 -17.46 -4.15
N LEU A 10 -1.72 -16.16 -4.41
CA LEU A 10 -1.73 -15.61 -5.76
C LEU A 10 -0.30 -15.27 -6.19
N ASP A 11 0.19 -15.89 -7.25
CA ASP A 11 1.46 -15.55 -7.90
C ASP A 11 1.19 -14.65 -9.10
N VAL A 12 1.55 -13.37 -8.98
CA VAL A 12 1.36 -12.35 -10.04
C VAL A 12 2.71 -11.78 -10.42
N ARG A 13 3.21 -12.11 -11.61
CA ARG A 13 4.49 -11.61 -12.14
C ARG A 13 4.30 -10.91 -13.47
N ASN A 14 5.03 -9.81 -13.68
CA ASN A 14 5.02 -9.01 -14.92
C ASN A 14 3.62 -8.56 -15.37
N ALA A 15 2.68 -8.42 -14.43
CA ALA A 15 1.31 -8.02 -14.72
C ALA A 15 1.08 -6.55 -14.39
N ILE A 16 0.19 -5.91 -15.15
CA ILE A 16 -0.30 -4.56 -14.86
C ILE A 16 -1.56 -4.71 -14.01
N VAL A 17 -1.46 -4.32 -12.74
CA VAL A 17 -2.59 -4.31 -11.78
C VAL A 17 -3.01 -2.90 -11.37
N SER A 18 -2.53 -1.87 -12.08
CA SER A 18 -2.98 -0.48 -11.92
C SER A 18 -4.50 -0.37 -12.07
N ASN A 19 -5.13 0.55 -11.32
CA ASN A 19 -6.59 0.72 -11.25
C ASN A 19 -7.38 -0.49 -10.72
N SER A 20 -6.72 -1.52 -10.19
CA SER A 20 -7.42 -2.67 -9.62
C SER A 20 -8.05 -2.31 -8.27
N SER A 21 -9.14 -3.02 -7.94
CA SER A 21 -9.79 -2.92 -6.63
C SER A 21 -9.53 -4.18 -5.82
N PHE A 22 -9.06 -4.00 -4.60
CA PHE A 22 -8.85 -5.06 -3.62
C PHE A 22 -9.74 -4.73 -2.42
N ASP A 23 -10.78 -5.51 -2.19
CA ASP A 23 -11.76 -5.27 -1.13
C ASP A 23 -11.89 -6.51 -0.25
N ASP A 24 -11.71 -6.32 1.06
CA ASP A 24 -11.82 -7.39 2.07
C ASP A 24 -10.88 -8.57 1.81
N VAL A 25 -9.63 -8.27 1.44
CA VAL A 25 -8.61 -9.27 1.10
C VAL A 25 -7.55 -9.41 2.19
N ASN A 26 -7.08 -10.64 2.40
CA ASN A 26 -5.90 -10.90 3.21
C ASN A 26 -4.64 -10.94 2.33
N MET A 27 -3.82 -9.91 2.43
CA MET A 27 -2.51 -9.77 1.76
C MET A 27 -1.36 -9.74 2.79
N SER A 28 -1.57 -10.29 3.99
CA SER A 28 -0.52 -10.32 5.02
C SER A 28 0.67 -11.16 4.55
N ASN A 29 1.88 -10.68 4.89
CA ASN A 29 3.15 -11.28 4.48
C ASN A 29 3.36 -11.38 2.96
N SER A 30 2.59 -10.62 2.16
CA SER A 30 2.77 -10.58 0.70
C SER A 30 4.00 -9.75 0.31
N GLU A 31 4.58 -10.06 -0.84
CA GLU A 31 5.70 -9.32 -1.42
C GLU A 31 5.26 -8.67 -2.74
N PHE A 32 5.39 -7.34 -2.79
CA PHE A 32 5.10 -6.53 -3.96
C PHE A 32 6.42 -5.96 -4.49
N HIS A 33 7.07 -6.68 -5.40
CA HIS A 33 8.33 -6.28 -6.00
C HIS A 33 8.12 -5.88 -7.47
N ASN A 34 8.55 -4.69 -7.86
CA ASN A 34 8.46 -4.18 -9.24
C ASN A 34 7.02 -4.23 -9.82
N VAL A 35 6.04 -3.81 -9.02
CA VAL A 35 4.62 -3.85 -9.40
C VAL A 35 4.05 -2.45 -9.61
N ASN A 36 3.19 -2.29 -10.60
CA ASN A 36 2.43 -1.06 -10.79
C ASN A 36 1.06 -1.15 -10.09
N LEU A 37 0.93 -0.48 -8.95
CA LEU A 37 -0.29 -0.30 -8.16
C LEU A 37 -0.89 1.11 -8.34
N SER A 38 -0.52 1.84 -9.39
CA SER A 38 -0.96 3.22 -9.55
C SER A 38 -2.48 3.27 -9.60
N VAL A 39 -3.07 4.19 -8.84
CA VAL A 39 -4.53 4.41 -8.78
C VAL A 39 -5.29 3.17 -8.25
N ALA A 40 -4.60 2.19 -7.66
CA ALA A 40 -5.26 1.04 -7.05
C ALA A 40 -6.13 1.47 -5.86
N LYS A 41 -7.23 0.75 -5.66
CA LYS A 41 -8.12 0.94 -4.51
C LYS A 41 -8.00 -0.27 -3.61
N ILE A 42 -7.46 -0.09 -2.41
CA ILE A 42 -7.25 -1.14 -1.44
C ILE A 42 -8.09 -0.80 -0.20
N HIS A 43 -9.18 -1.53 -0.03
CA HIS A 43 -10.18 -1.28 1.00
C HIS A 43 -10.33 -2.50 1.91
N ARG A 44 -10.40 -2.29 3.23
CA ARG A 44 -10.57 -3.36 4.22
C ARG A 44 -9.55 -4.50 4.08
N ALA A 45 -8.32 -4.19 3.65
CA ALA A 45 -7.32 -5.20 3.41
C ALA A 45 -6.37 -5.38 4.61
N ASN A 46 -5.93 -6.61 4.83
CA ASN A 46 -4.83 -6.89 5.74
C ASN A 46 -3.51 -6.90 4.98
N LEU A 47 -2.64 -5.91 5.19
CA LEU A 47 -1.28 -5.84 4.61
C LEU A 47 -0.20 -6.09 5.68
N ALA A 48 -0.54 -6.64 6.84
CA ALA A 48 0.42 -6.83 7.92
C ALA A 48 1.67 -7.58 7.46
N ASN A 49 2.85 -7.05 7.79
CA ASN A 49 4.17 -7.53 7.38
C ASN A 49 4.41 -7.59 5.86
N ALA A 50 3.58 -6.94 5.04
CA ALA A 50 3.82 -6.90 3.60
C ALA A 50 5.09 -6.08 3.29
N LYS A 51 5.81 -6.51 2.26
CA LYS A 51 6.97 -5.80 1.72
C LYS A 51 6.59 -5.18 0.38
N VAL A 52 6.79 -3.89 0.23
CA VAL A 52 6.56 -3.15 -1.01
C VAL A 52 7.88 -2.54 -1.43
N GLU A 53 8.48 -3.08 -2.50
CA GLU A 53 9.80 -2.69 -2.99
C GLU A 53 9.72 -2.41 -4.49
N ASP A 54 10.38 -1.34 -4.94
CA ASP A 54 10.44 -0.93 -6.36
C ASP A 54 9.04 -0.80 -7.00
N ALA A 55 8.02 -0.49 -6.20
CA ALA A 55 6.63 -0.46 -6.64
C ALA A 55 6.16 0.96 -6.98
N ASN A 56 5.09 1.05 -7.77
CA ASN A 56 4.41 2.32 -8.04
C ASN A 56 3.00 2.33 -7.43
N PRO A 57 2.82 2.76 -6.16
CA PRO A 57 1.51 3.02 -5.57
C PRO A 57 1.03 4.48 -5.78
N SER A 58 1.50 5.19 -6.81
CA SER A 58 1.11 6.58 -7.01
C SER A 58 -0.40 6.73 -7.17
N ASN A 59 -0.97 7.73 -6.49
CA ASN A 59 -2.41 7.96 -6.43
C ASN A 59 -3.24 6.75 -5.94
N ALA A 60 -2.63 5.75 -5.30
CA ALA A 60 -3.36 4.64 -4.72
C ALA A 60 -4.08 5.05 -3.43
N TYR A 61 -5.23 4.44 -3.20
CA TYR A 61 -6.09 4.70 -2.04
C TYR A 61 -6.11 3.48 -1.14
N PHE A 62 -5.61 3.64 0.08
CA PHE A 62 -5.65 2.63 1.11
C PHE A 62 -6.61 3.06 2.21
N THR A 63 -7.74 2.36 2.36
CA THR A 63 -8.79 2.73 3.32
C THR A 63 -9.13 1.55 4.22
N ASN A 64 -9.20 1.76 5.53
CA ASN A 64 -9.46 0.72 6.52
C ASN A 64 -8.51 -0.48 6.41
N VAL A 65 -7.23 -0.20 6.14
CA VAL A 65 -6.20 -1.23 5.96
C VAL A 65 -5.39 -1.44 7.22
N ASN A 66 -4.96 -2.67 7.46
CA ASN A 66 -3.92 -2.95 8.45
C ASN A 66 -2.54 -2.88 7.79
N MET A 67 -1.75 -1.85 8.11
CA MET A 67 -0.38 -1.67 7.63
C MET A 67 0.69 -1.95 8.70
N SER A 68 0.37 -2.73 9.74
CA SER A 68 1.34 -3.06 10.79
C SER A 68 2.59 -3.72 10.19
N ASN A 69 3.78 -3.19 10.54
CA ASN A 69 5.08 -3.65 10.04
C ASN A 69 5.24 -3.64 8.51
N VAL A 70 4.45 -2.85 7.78
CA VAL A 70 4.66 -2.67 6.34
C VAL A 70 5.92 -1.85 6.11
N LYS A 71 6.72 -2.30 5.15
CA LYS A 71 7.85 -1.52 4.61
C LYS A 71 7.56 -1.15 3.17
N ILE A 72 7.68 0.14 2.87
CA ILE A 72 7.59 0.70 1.52
C ILE A 72 8.95 1.30 1.19
N GLU A 73 9.70 0.62 0.34
CA GLU A 73 11.08 0.96 -0.03
C GLU A 73 11.15 1.19 -1.55
N ASN A 74 11.94 2.18 -1.99
CA ASN A 74 12.13 2.53 -3.41
C ASN A 74 10.84 2.74 -4.24
N ALA A 75 9.75 3.16 -3.60
CA ALA A 75 8.44 3.24 -4.25
C ALA A 75 8.08 4.66 -4.74
N GLN A 76 7.30 4.72 -5.82
CA GLN A 76 6.70 5.97 -6.32
C GLN A 76 5.39 6.28 -5.57
N VAL A 77 5.49 7.03 -4.48
CA VAL A 77 4.36 7.27 -3.54
C VAL A 77 3.62 8.60 -3.75
N ALA A 78 3.89 9.31 -4.85
CA ALA A 78 3.24 10.59 -5.13
C ALA A 78 1.71 10.44 -5.21
N GLY A 79 0.98 11.27 -4.46
CA GLY A 79 -0.49 11.23 -4.40
C GLY A 79 -1.09 10.04 -3.65
N MET A 80 -0.27 9.15 -3.07
CA MET A 80 -0.75 8.04 -2.26
C MET A 80 -1.54 8.56 -1.05
N MET A 81 -2.69 7.94 -0.79
CA MET A 81 -3.57 8.28 0.33
C MET A 81 -3.79 7.09 1.26
N ILE A 82 -3.70 7.35 2.57
CA ILE A 82 -3.99 6.39 3.63
C ILE A 82 -5.11 6.97 4.49
N ASN A 83 -6.26 6.29 4.54
CA ASN A 83 -7.47 6.72 5.23
C ASN A 83 -7.88 8.17 4.88
N GLY A 84 -7.74 8.54 3.60
CA GLY A 84 -8.06 9.87 3.09
C GLY A 84 -7.02 10.97 3.40
N ILE A 85 -5.91 10.63 4.05
CA ILE A 85 -4.80 11.56 4.33
C ILE A 85 -3.69 11.29 3.33
N SER A 86 -3.11 12.34 2.74
CA SER A 86 -1.99 12.16 1.81
C SER A 86 -0.74 11.67 2.55
N LEU A 87 0.05 10.81 1.93
CA LEU A 87 1.32 10.37 2.52
C LEU A 87 2.28 11.56 2.73
N GLY A 88 2.23 12.57 1.86
CA GLY A 88 3.01 13.80 2.03
C GLY A 88 2.69 14.50 3.34
N ASP A 89 1.40 14.62 3.69
CA ASP A 89 0.98 15.24 4.95
C ASP A 89 1.40 14.40 6.16
N LEU A 90 1.32 13.06 6.06
CA LEU A 90 1.78 12.15 7.12
C LEU A 90 3.29 12.28 7.36
N LEU A 91 4.09 12.34 6.30
CA LEU A 91 5.54 12.53 6.40
C LEU A 91 5.88 13.90 6.98
N GLN A 92 5.20 14.96 6.54
CA GLN A 92 5.39 16.30 7.09
C GLN A 92 5.03 16.34 8.59
N ALA A 93 3.93 15.69 9.00
CA ALA A 93 3.53 15.59 10.39
C ALA A 93 4.56 14.81 11.22
N TYR A 94 5.12 13.73 10.68
CA TYR A 94 6.18 12.95 11.33
C TYR A 94 7.45 13.77 11.56
N GLU A 95 7.94 14.48 10.53
CA GLU A 95 9.14 15.32 10.67
C GLU A 95 8.93 16.49 11.63
N THR A 96 7.71 17.06 11.65
CA THR A 96 7.34 18.11 12.60
C THR A 96 7.30 17.57 14.03
N ALA A 97 6.73 16.39 14.25
CA ALA A 97 6.68 15.76 15.57
C ALA A 97 8.08 15.39 16.09
N LYS A 98 8.95 14.89 15.21
CA LYS A 98 10.34 14.55 15.53
C LYS A 98 11.17 15.77 15.94
N THR A 99 10.95 16.91 15.28
CA THR A 99 11.66 18.16 15.59
C THR A 99 11.08 18.87 16.82
N ALA A 100 9.78 18.75 17.07
CA ALA A 100 9.12 19.32 18.25
C ALA A 100 9.39 18.54 19.55
N GLY A 101 9.72 17.25 19.46
CA GLY A 101 10.03 16.39 20.61
C GLY A 101 11.50 16.38 21.05
N GLY A 102 12.37 17.21 20.44
CA GLY A 102 13.78 17.33 20.81
C GLY A 102 13.99 18.23 22.02
N ASN A 103 13.92 17.66 23.23
CA ASN A 103 14.61 18.10 24.44
C ASN A 103 15.22 16.88 25.13
#